data_AF-A0A897MUY0-F1
#
_entry.id   AF-A0A897MUY0-F1
#
_cell.length_a   1.000
_cell.length_b   1.000
_cell.length_c   1.000
_cell.angle_alpha   90.00
_cell.angle_beta   90.00
_cell.angle_gamma   90.00
#
_symmetry.space_group_name_H-M   'P 1'
#
loop_
_entity.id
_entity.type
_entity.pdbx_description
1 polymer ?
#
loop_
_entity_poly.entity_id
_entity_poly.type
_entity_poly.pdbx_seq_one_letter_code
_entity_poly.pdbx_strand_id
1 'polypeptide(L)'
;MSGNNGPPADHEPRGRTTSEDIRARRESLSEDDRAAVEETVAELLDVLGKTHAMAVLSEFAVAEEPLRFSDLQSTLDVPPNTLSTRLSELTEAGLLVRESHDEVPPRVVYEPTEKAEGLFPAFGYLHEWAIEQATDR
;
A
#
# COMPACT_ATOMS: atom_id res chain seq x y z
N MET A 1 38.00 -1.38 30.00
CA MET A 1 36.60 -1.52 30.43
C MET A 1 35.75 -1.23 29.21
N SER A 2 35.50 -2.25 28.39
CA SER A 2 34.69 -2.11 27.18
C SER A 2 33.23 -2.33 27.57
N GLY A 3 32.43 -1.27 27.55
CA GLY A 3 30.98 -1.35 27.65
C GLY A 3 30.44 -1.91 26.33
N ASN A 4 29.96 -3.14 26.39
CA ASN A 4 29.25 -3.82 25.33
C ASN A 4 27.80 -3.29 25.29
N ASN A 5 27.48 -2.42 24.35
CA ASN A 5 26.10 -2.05 24.03
C ASN A 5 25.73 -2.79 22.73
N GLY A 6 25.39 -4.07 22.88
CA GLY A 6 24.66 -4.77 21.82
C GLY A 6 23.26 -4.14 21.71
N PRO A 7 22.68 -4.02 20.50
CA PRO A 7 21.32 -3.55 20.36
C PRO A 7 20.33 -4.45 21.11
N PRO A 8 19.23 -3.91 21.65
CA PRO A 8 18.31 -4.66 22.49
C PRO A 8 17.64 -5.80 21.72
N ALA A 9 17.38 -6.89 22.45
CA ALA A 9 16.62 -8.04 22.00
C ALA A 9 15.13 -7.69 21.77
N ASP A 10 14.54 -8.42 20.84
CA ASP A 10 13.10 -8.71 20.73
C ASP A 10 12.17 -7.57 20.30
N HIS A 11 12.32 -7.12 19.05
CA HIS A 11 11.18 -6.68 18.24
C HIS A 11 10.62 -7.90 17.49
N GLU A 12 9.84 -8.74 18.15
CA GLU A 12 8.88 -9.60 17.46
C GLU A 12 7.69 -8.71 17.04
N PRO A 13 7.52 -8.37 15.76
CA PRO A 13 6.34 -7.70 15.24
C PRO A 13 5.14 -8.59 15.54
N ARG A 14 4.19 -8.00 16.27
CA ARG A 14 2.94 -8.66 16.64
C ARG A 14 2.12 -8.93 15.37
N GLY A 15 1.76 -10.19 15.13
CA GLY A 15 0.78 -10.57 14.11
C GLY A 15 1.35 -10.97 12.76
N ARG A 16 2.53 -11.60 12.70
CA ARG A 16 3.02 -12.22 11.45
C ARG A 16 2.12 -13.41 11.08
N THR A 17 1.38 -13.31 9.98
CA THR A 17 1.19 -14.49 9.14
C THR A 17 2.58 -14.80 8.59
N THR A 18 3.26 -15.77 9.17
CA THR A 18 4.62 -16.13 8.76
C THR A 18 4.59 -16.57 7.30
N SER A 19 5.68 -16.42 6.55
CA SER A 19 5.75 -16.96 5.18
C SER A 19 5.40 -18.46 5.13
N GLU A 20 5.64 -19.18 6.23
CA GLU A 20 5.22 -20.56 6.47
C GLU A 20 3.70 -20.70 6.58
N ASP A 21 3.01 -19.80 7.30
CA ASP A 21 1.54 -19.78 7.41
C ASP A 21 0.88 -19.48 6.05
N ILE A 22 1.44 -18.54 5.27
CA ILE A 22 0.93 -18.23 3.92
C ILE A 22 1.09 -19.42 2.99
N ARG A 23 2.24 -20.10 3.05
CA ARG A 23 2.51 -21.31 2.26
C ARG A 23 1.57 -22.44 2.63
N ALA A 24 1.46 -22.75 3.92
CA ALA A 24 0.56 -23.80 4.42
C ALA A 24 -0.89 -23.51 4.03
N ARG A 25 -1.33 -22.25 4.12
CA ARG A 25 -2.66 -21.82 3.68
C ARG A 25 -2.86 -22.07 2.19
N ARG A 26 -1.90 -21.70 1.34
CA ARG A 26 -1.97 -21.93 -0.11
C ARG A 26 -1.99 -23.42 -0.48
N GLU A 27 -1.19 -24.24 0.20
CA GLU A 27 -1.13 -25.69 -0.02
C GLU A 27 -2.43 -26.39 0.43
N SER A 28 -3.19 -25.79 1.35
CA SER A 28 -4.49 -26.31 1.80
C SER A 28 -5.68 -26.01 0.87
N LEU A 29 -5.48 -25.14 -0.14
CA LEU A 29 -6.54 -24.75 -1.09
C LEU A 29 -6.78 -25.83 -2.15
N SER A 30 -7.97 -25.80 -2.75
CA SER A 30 -8.22 -26.58 -3.98
C SER A 30 -7.34 -26.08 -5.13
N GLU A 31 -7.13 -26.89 -6.17
CA GLU A 31 -6.35 -26.47 -7.35
C GLU A 31 -6.97 -25.24 -8.02
N ASP A 32 -8.30 -25.19 -8.12
CA ASP A 32 -9.04 -24.06 -8.69
C ASP A 32 -8.88 -22.78 -7.84
N ASP A 33 -9.03 -22.89 -6.52
CA ASP A 33 -8.85 -21.73 -5.61
C ASP A 33 -7.40 -21.22 -5.65
N ARG A 34 -6.43 -22.12 -5.74
CA ARG A 34 -5.02 -21.75 -5.85
C ARG A 34 -4.74 -21.01 -7.15
N ALA A 35 -5.26 -21.49 -8.28
CA ALA A 35 -5.12 -20.81 -9.56
C ALA A 35 -5.71 -19.40 -9.51
N ALA A 36 -6.91 -19.24 -8.91
CA ALA A 36 -7.55 -17.94 -8.73
C ALA A 36 -6.71 -16.98 -7.84
N VAL A 37 -6.09 -17.49 -6.78
CA VAL A 37 -5.16 -16.70 -5.94
C VAL A 37 -3.92 -16.27 -6.72
N GLU A 38 -3.33 -17.16 -7.51
CA GLU A 38 -2.15 -16.84 -8.32
C GLU A 38 -2.46 -15.77 -9.37
N GLU A 39 -3.61 -15.86 -10.05
CA GLU A 39 -4.11 -14.84 -10.98
C GLU A 39 -4.34 -13.49 -10.30
N THR A 40 -5.07 -13.48 -9.18
CA THR A 40 -5.34 -12.26 -8.40
C THR A 40 -4.04 -11.57 -7.96
N VAL A 41 -3.05 -12.36 -7.51
CA VAL A 41 -1.74 -11.83 -7.12
C VAL A 41 -0.99 -11.27 -8.32
N ALA A 42 -1.02 -11.95 -9.47
CA ALA A 42 -0.36 -11.47 -10.69
C ALA A 42 -0.94 -10.14 -11.17
N GLU A 43 -2.26 -10.00 -11.21
CA GLU A 43 -2.95 -8.76 -11.57
C GLU A 43 -2.60 -7.61 -10.63
N LEU A 44 -2.60 -7.88 -9.32
CA LEU A 44 -2.23 -6.88 -8.33
C LEU A 44 -0.76 -6.44 -8.51
N LEU A 45 0.15 -7.39 -8.68
CA LEU A 45 1.58 -7.10 -8.87
C LEU A 45 1.86 -6.34 -10.18
N ASP A 46 1.10 -6.59 -11.25
CA ASP A 46 1.21 -5.81 -12.49
C ASP A 46 0.91 -4.33 -12.26
N VAL A 47 -0.16 -4.03 -11.51
CA VAL A 47 -0.54 -2.64 -11.17
C VAL A 47 0.47 -2.02 -10.19
N LEU A 48 0.82 -2.72 -9.12
CA LEU A 48 1.74 -2.22 -8.09
C LEU A 48 3.17 -2.06 -8.61
N GLY A 49 3.58 -2.87 -9.60
CA GLY A 49 4.90 -2.80 -10.22
C GLY A 49 5.13 -1.57 -11.10
N LYS A 50 4.07 -0.83 -11.44
CA LYS A 50 4.16 0.38 -12.26
C LYS A 50 4.80 1.51 -11.47
N THR A 51 5.69 2.26 -12.12
CA THR A 51 6.41 3.38 -11.49
C THR A 51 5.46 4.35 -10.79
N HIS A 52 5.74 4.66 -9.53
CA HIS A 52 4.95 5.51 -8.63
C HIS A 52 3.61 4.95 -8.13
N ALA A 53 3.14 3.78 -8.58
CA ALA A 53 1.88 3.19 -8.09
C ALA A 53 1.92 2.93 -6.56
N MET A 54 3.01 2.34 -6.09
CA MET A 54 3.23 2.11 -4.65
C MET A 54 3.34 3.41 -3.85
N ALA A 55 3.96 4.46 -4.43
CA ALA A 55 4.07 5.75 -3.75
C ALA A 55 2.68 6.39 -3.58
N VAL A 56 1.84 6.35 -4.62
CA VAL A 56 0.45 6.84 -4.53
C VAL A 56 -0.34 6.07 -3.49
N LEU A 57 -0.30 4.74 -3.47
CA LEU A 57 -1.01 3.94 -2.46
C LEU A 57 -0.47 4.15 -1.04
N SER A 58 0.83 4.41 -0.90
CA SER A 58 1.43 4.72 0.40
C SER A 58 0.86 6.00 1.01
N GLU A 59 0.52 7.01 0.21
CA GLU A 59 -0.15 8.22 0.71
C GLU A 59 -1.53 7.92 1.27
N PHE A 60 -2.31 7.07 0.60
CA PHE A 60 -3.62 6.65 1.11
C PHE A 60 -3.53 5.80 2.38
N ALA A 61 -2.48 4.98 2.51
CA ALA A 61 -2.30 4.11 3.68
C ALA A 61 -2.12 4.88 5.00
N VAL A 62 -1.75 6.17 4.93
CA VAL A 62 -1.54 7.03 6.11
C VAL A 62 -2.50 8.24 6.15
N ALA A 63 -3.37 8.37 5.14
CA ALA A 63 -4.34 9.46 5.07
C ALA A 63 -5.55 9.18 5.96
N GLU A 64 -6.01 10.20 6.69
CA GLU A 64 -7.24 10.14 7.49
C GLU A 64 -8.48 10.50 6.67
N GLU A 65 -8.29 11.19 5.55
CA GLU A 65 -9.37 11.70 4.69
C GLU A 65 -9.11 11.39 3.21
N PRO A 66 -10.17 11.43 2.37
CA PRO A 66 -10.06 11.33 0.91
C PRO A 66 -9.11 12.37 0.31
N LEU A 67 -8.17 11.91 -0.53
CA LEU A 67 -7.14 12.77 -1.11
C LEU A 67 -7.59 13.36 -2.45
N ARG A 68 -7.28 14.64 -2.69
CA ARG A 68 -7.41 15.28 -4.00
C ARG A 68 -6.15 15.03 -4.82
N PHE A 69 -6.27 15.21 -6.14
CA PHE A 69 -5.11 15.22 -7.04
C PHE A 69 -4.02 16.23 -6.59
N SER A 70 -4.45 17.42 -6.15
CA SER A 70 -3.53 18.47 -5.67
C SER A 70 -2.74 18.06 -4.43
N ASP A 71 -3.37 17.29 -3.54
CA ASP A 71 -2.75 16.86 -2.28
C ASP A 71 -1.62 15.89 -2.63
N LEU A 72 -1.93 14.87 -3.44
CA LEU A 72 -0.94 13.92 -3.96
C LEU A 72 0.17 14.59 -4.76
N GLN A 73 -0.14 15.56 -5.61
CA GLN A 73 0.85 16.31 -6.39
C GLN A 73 1.77 17.17 -5.51
N SER A 74 1.26 17.67 -4.38
CA SER A 74 2.05 18.48 -3.46
C SER A 74 3.00 17.64 -2.61
N THR A 75 2.61 16.41 -2.28
CA THR A 75 3.41 15.49 -1.47
C THR A 75 4.40 14.67 -2.31
N LEU A 76 3.98 14.23 -3.49
CA LEU A 76 4.74 13.36 -4.35
C LEU A 76 5.44 14.15 -5.47
N ASP A 77 6.74 13.93 -5.66
CA ASP A 77 7.49 14.43 -6.83
C ASP A 77 7.19 13.57 -8.08
N VAL A 78 5.92 13.60 -8.53
CA VAL A 78 5.41 12.80 -9.65
C VAL A 78 4.88 13.74 -10.74
N PRO A 79 5.27 13.54 -12.01
CA PRO A 79 4.73 14.33 -13.11
C PRO A 79 3.19 14.27 -13.17
N PRO A 80 2.48 15.38 -13.40
CA PRO A 80 1.01 15.42 -13.33
C PRO A 80 0.32 14.38 -14.22
N ASN A 81 0.81 14.20 -15.44
CA ASN A 81 0.28 13.20 -16.37
C ASN A 81 0.47 11.78 -15.83
N THR A 82 1.65 11.49 -15.26
CA THR A 82 1.94 10.19 -14.64
C THR A 82 1.03 9.93 -13.46
N LEU A 83 0.83 10.92 -12.56
CA LEU A 83 -0.09 10.81 -11.43
C LEU A 83 -1.53 10.56 -11.90
N SER A 84 -1.99 11.29 -12.92
CA SER A 84 -3.33 11.08 -13.50
C SER A 84 -3.49 9.66 -14.04
N THR A 85 -2.50 9.14 -14.77
CA THR A 85 -2.52 7.76 -15.26
C THR A 85 -2.52 6.76 -14.10
N ARG A 86 -1.71 6.98 -13.05
CA ARG A 86 -1.68 6.11 -11.86
C ARG A 86 -3.03 6.05 -11.18
N LEU A 87 -3.68 7.19 -10.96
CA LEU A 87 -4.99 7.26 -10.33
C LEU A 87 -6.07 6.56 -11.17
N SER A 88 -6.04 6.71 -12.51
CA SER A 88 -6.94 5.97 -13.41
C SER A 88 -6.75 4.46 -13.26
N GLU A 89 -5.51 3.99 -13.37
CA GLU A 89 -5.23 2.55 -13.33
C GLU A 89 -5.51 1.92 -11.96
N LEU A 90 -5.25 2.64 -10.87
CA LEU A 90 -5.63 2.20 -9.52
C LEU A 90 -7.16 2.17 -9.34
N THR A 91 -7.88 3.10 -9.96
CA THR A 91 -9.35 3.10 -9.98
C THR A 91 -9.89 1.92 -10.79
N GLU A 92 -9.32 1.67 -11.98
CA GLU A 92 -9.67 0.54 -12.86
C GLU A 92 -9.37 -0.82 -12.21
N ALA A 93 -8.29 -0.91 -11.42
CA ALA A 93 -7.96 -2.10 -10.63
C ALA A 93 -8.86 -2.32 -9.40
N GLY A 94 -9.81 -1.40 -9.15
CA GLY A 94 -10.71 -1.42 -8.01
C GLY A 94 -10.00 -1.16 -6.68
N LEU A 95 -8.86 -0.47 -6.69
CA LEU A 95 -8.11 -0.08 -5.50
C LEU A 95 -8.52 1.31 -5.01
N LEU A 96 -8.93 2.18 -5.93
CA LEU A 96 -9.45 3.51 -5.59
C LEU A 96 -10.85 3.70 -6.18
N VAL A 97 -11.62 4.58 -5.55
CA VAL A 97 -12.85 5.16 -6.11
C VAL A 97 -12.60 6.64 -6.32
N ARG A 98 -13.03 7.15 -7.48
CA ARG A 98 -12.97 8.58 -7.81
C ARG A 98 -14.35 9.19 -7.61
N GLU A 99 -14.49 10.10 -6.66
CA GLU A 99 -15.74 10.79 -6.38
C GLU A 99 -15.68 12.26 -6.80
N SER A 100 -16.76 12.74 -7.41
CA SER A 100 -16.96 14.15 -7.72
C SER A 100 -18.03 14.69 -6.78
N HIS A 101 -17.70 15.74 -6.02
CA HIS A 101 -18.66 16.44 -5.18
C HIS A 101 -19.12 17.73 -5.88
N ASP A 102 -20.44 17.85 -6.04
CA ASP A 102 -21.12 19.04 -6.56
C ASP A 102 -21.21 20.14 -5.49
N GLU A 103 -20.06 20.55 -4.97
CA GLU A 103 -19.90 21.71 -4.09
C GLU A 103 -19.38 22.92 -4.87
N VAL A 104 -19.29 24.10 -4.23
CA VAL A 104 -18.72 25.29 -4.84
C VAL A 104 -17.44 25.68 -4.09
N PRO A 105 -16.24 25.56 -4.70
CA PRO A 105 -15.98 25.05 -6.06
C PRO A 105 -16.05 23.51 -6.15
N PRO A 106 -16.40 22.92 -7.30
CA PRO A 106 -16.48 21.47 -7.47
C PRO A 106 -15.16 20.79 -7.08
N ARG A 107 -15.27 19.68 -6.36
CA ARG A 107 -14.12 18.92 -5.85
C ARG A 107 -14.13 17.51 -6.41
N VAL A 108 -12.95 17.00 -6.72
CA VAL A 108 -12.73 15.59 -7.01
C VAL A 108 -11.82 15.02 -5.94
N VAL A 109 -12.20 13.89 -5.36
CA VAL A 109 -11.39 13.11 -4.42
C VAL A 109 -11.22 11.69 -4.91
N TYR A 110 -10.23 11.05 -4.30
CA TYR A 110 -9.95 9.64 -4.44
C TYR A 110 -10.01 9.01 -3.05
N GLU A 111 -10.65 7.86 -2.96
CA GLU A 111 -10.82 7.09 -1.73
C GLU A 111 -10.35 5.66 -1.95
N PRO A 112 -9.67 5.03 -0.97
CA PRO A 112 -9.36 3.62 -1.06
C PRO A 112 -10.62 2.77 -0.96
N THR A 113 -10.64 1.67 -1.72
CA THR A 113 -11.66 0.63 -1.55
C THR A 113 -11.31 -0.30 -0.40
N GLU A 114 -12.25 -1.12 0.07
CA GLU A 114 -11.98 -2.22 1.00
C GLU A 114 -10.84 -3.14 0.51
N LYS A 115 -10.74 -3.32 -0.83
CA LYS A 115 -9.64 -4.09 -1.45
C LYS A 115 -8.28 -3.43 -1.23
N ALA A 116 -8.18 -2.10 -1.35
CA ALA A 116 -6.95 -1.37 -1.08
C ALA A 116 -6.65 -1.29 0.42
N GLU A 117 -7.66 -1.08 1.26
CA GLU A 117 -7.51 -1.06 2.72
C GLU A 117 -6.95 -2.39 3.24
N GLY A 118 -7.36 -3.52 2.65
CA GLY A 118 -6.77 -4.83 2.94
C GLY A 118 -5.25 -4.93 2.68
N LEU A 119 -4.67 -4.03 1.89
CA LEU A 119 -3.23 -3.95 1.62
C LEU A 119 -2.49 -3.01 2.58
N PHE A 120 -3.18 -2.08 3.25
CA PHE A 120 -2.56 -1.06 4.10
C PHE A 120 -1.70 -1.59 5.23
N PRO A 121 -1.98 -2.75 5.87
CA PRO A 121 -1.06 -3.33 6.83
C PRO A 121 0.35 -3.54 6.27
N ALA A 122 0.48 -3.91 4.99
CA ALA A 122 1.79 -4.06 4.35
C ALA A 122 2.55 -2.73 4.23
N PHE A 123 1.85 -1.64 3.91
CA PHE A 123 2.42 -0.29 3.92
C PHE A 123 2.76 0.16 5.34
N GLY A 124 1.92 -0.15 6.33
CA GLY A 124 2.20 0.13 7.74
C GLY A 124 3.52 -0.49 8.21
N TYR A 125 3.76 -1.77 7.88
CA TYR A 125 5.04 -2.43 8.17
C TYR A 125 6.22 -1.78 7.44
N LEU A 126 6.01 -1.35 6.19
CA LEU A 126 7.05 -0.62 5.44
C LEU A 126 7.42 0.69 6.11
N HIS A 127 6.43 1.46 6.58
CA HIS A 127 6.63 2.72 7.30
C HIS A 127 7.32 2.50 8.65
N GLU A 128 6.90 1.51 9.43
CA GLU A 128 7.52 1.15 10.70
C GLU A 128 9.01 0.82 10.51
N TRP A 129 9.33 -0.06 9.56
CA TRP A 129 10.72 -0.37 9.22
C TRP A 129 11.50 0.88 8.80
N ALA A 130 10.92 1.74 7.97
CA ALA A 130 11.58 2.96 7.52
C ALA A 130 11.87 3.94 8.67
N ILE A 131 10.96 4.06 9.64
CA ILE A 131 11.13 4.88 10.84
C ILE A 131 12.28 4.35 11.69
N GLU A 132 12.35 3.03 11.92
CA GLU A 132 13.46 2.41 12.64
C GLU A 132 14.81 2.73 11.97
N GLN A 133 14.92 2.52 10.65
CA GLN A 133 16.16 2.77 9.91
C GLN A 133 16.54 4.26 9.82
N ALA A 134 15.56 5.16 9.79
CA ALA A 134 15.81 6.59 9.74
C ALA A 134 16.22 7.16 11.11
N THR A 135 15.76 6.56 12.20
CA THR A 135 16.00 7.00 13.57
C THR A 135 17.28 6.41 14.16
N ASP A 136 17.74 5.25 13.66
CA ASP A 136 19.02 4.62 14.02
C ASP A 136 20.27 5.26 13.36
N ARG A 137 20.12 6.41 12.69
CA ARG A 137 21.22 7.15 12.02
C ARG A 137 21.81 8.29 12.84
#